data_AF-A0A518RLQ4-F1
#
_entry.id   AF-A0A518RLQ4-F1
#
_cell.length_a   1.000
_cell.length_b   1.000
_cell.length_c   1.000
_cell.angle_alpha   90.00
_cell.angle_beta   90.00
_cell.angle_gamma   90.00
#
_symmetry.space_group_name_H-M   'P 1'
#
loop_
_entity.id
_entity.type
_entity.pdbx_description
1 polymer ?
#
loop_
_entity_poly.entity_id
_entity_poly.type
_entity_poly.pdbx_seq_one_letter_code
_entity_poly.pdbx_strand_id
1 'polypeptide(L)'
;MIVLALGLSSARSAGQIDHDTVTRIILGATGLMVVWFGNMMPKRFVPSEVARRVHRVGGWSMVISGLIYAGAFAWLPIQTAVFVGCGAIIAGLAITLGYCQSVRTKARA
;
A
#
# COMPACT_ATOMS: atom_id res chain seq x y z
N MET A 1 -6.29 -12.01 4.18
CA MET A 1 -4.99 -12.47 3.66
C MET A 1 -4.71 -13.93 3.96
N ILE A 2 -4.82 -14.39 5.20
CA ILE A 2 -4.50 -15.79 5.58
C ILE A 2 -5.32 -16.82 4.79
N VAL A 3 -6.64 -16.67 4.73
CA VAL A 3 -7.52 -17.58 3.96
C VAL A 3 -7.17 -17.60 2.47
N LEU A 4 -6.88 -16.44 1.88
CA LEU A 4 -6.50 -16.32 0.47
C LEU A 4 -5.15 -17.02 0.18
N ALA A 5 -4.17 -16.81 1.06
CA ALA A 5 -2.85 -17.44 0.95
C ALA A 5 -2.94 -18.96 1.09
N LEU A 6 -3.76 -19.46 2.02
CA LEU A 6 -4.01 -20.89 2.21
C LEU A 6 -4.71 -21.52 1.01
N GLY A 7 -5.75 -20.87 0.48
CA GLY A 7 -6.47 -21.34 -0.70
C GLY A 7 -5.57 -21.43 -1.94
N LEU A 8 -4.75 -20.41 -2.19
CA LEU A 8 -3.79 -20.40 -3.30
C LEU A 8 -2.67 -21.43 -3.12
N SER A 9 -2.19 -21.62 -1.89
CA SER A 9 -1.17 -22.64 -1.60
C SER A 9 -1.72 -24.06 -1.84
N SER A 10 -2.97 -24.30 -1.45
CA SER A 10 -3.66 -25.57 -1.73
C SER A 10 -3.86 -25.78 -3.24
N ALA A 11 -4.36 -24.77 -3.96
CA ALA A 11 -4.56 -24.86 -5.40
C ALA A 11 -3.24 -25.04 -6.19
N ARG A 12 -2.14 -24.45 -5.71
CA ARG A 12 -0.78 -24.72 -6.23
C ARG A 12 -0.35 -26.16 -5.98
N SER A 13 -0.54 -26.67 -4.75
CA SER A 13 -0.19 -28.07 -4.43
C SER A 13 -0.99 -29.09 -5.24
N ALA A 14 -2.21 -28.72 -5.66
CA ALA A 14 -3.05 -29.51 -6.55
C ALA A 14 -2.68 -29.34 -8.05
N GLY A 15 -1.66 -28.55 -8.38
CA GLY A 15 -1.20 -28.33 -9.75
C GLY A 15 -2.15 -27.47 -10.61
N GLN A 16 -3.16 -26.83 -10.02
CA GLN A 16 -4.17 -26.06 -10.76
C GLN A 16 -3.68 -24.67 -11.19
N ILE A 17 -2.67 -24.14 -10.50
CA ILE A 17 -2.13 -22.80 -10.74
C ILE A 17 -0.62 -22.78 -10.51
N ASP A 18 0.06 -22.04 -11.38
CA ASP A 18 1.51 -21.88 -11.34
C ASP A 18 1.96 -20.92 -10.23
N HIS A 19 3.23 -21.02 -9.84
CA HIS A 19 3.81 -20.22 -8.77
C HIS A 19 3.77 -18.71 -9.07
N ASP A 20 3.97 -18.33 -10.33
CA ASP A 20 3.91 -16.94 -10.78
C ASP A 20 2.51 -16.34 -10.50
N THR A 21 1.46 -17.08 -10.84
CA THR A 21 0.06 -16.69 -10.62
C THR A 21 -0.25 -16.49 -9.13
N VAL A 22 0.17 -17.43 -8.28
CA VAL A 22 0.01 -17.30 -6.83
C VAL A 22 0.69 -16.04 -6.30
N THR A 23 1.92 -15.78 -6.77
CA THR A 23 2.71 -14.63 -6.35
C THR A 23 2.05 -13.32 -6.75
N ARG A 24 1.57 -13.21 -8.00
CA ARG A 24 0.84 -12.04 -8.49
C ARG A 24 -0.42 -11.77 -7.68
N ILE A 25 -1.20 -12.80 -7.36
CA ILE A 25 -2.45 -12.63 -6.62
C ILE A 25 -2.16 -12.16 -5.19
N ILE A 26 -1.21 -12.79 -4.50
CA ILE A 26 -0.88 -12.41 -3.12
C ILE A 26 -0.33 -10.98 -3.07
N LEU A 27 0.60 -10.63 -3.96
CA LEU A 27 1.23 -9.30 -3.96
C LEU A 27 0.24 -8.23 -4.44
N GLY A 28 -0.55 -8.49 -5.48
CA GLY A 28 -1.63 -7.59 -5.90
C GLY A 28 -2.65 -7.34 -4.78
N ALA A 29 -3.07 -8.40 -4.08
CA ALA A 29 -3.98 -8.29 -2.95
C ALA A 29 -3.35 -7.56 -1.75
N THR A 30 -2.03 -7.66 -1.56
CA THR A 30 -1.28 -6.88 -0.57
C THR A 30 -1.35 -5.38 -0.89
N GLY A 31 -1.16 -5.00 -2.16
CA GLY A 31 -1.34 -3.62 -2.61
C GLY A 31 -2.74 -3.08 -2.33
N LEU A 32 -3.78 -3.86 -2.63
CA LEU A 32 -5.18 -3.51 -2.31
C LEU A 32 -5.42 -3.37 -0.79
N MET A 33 -4.76 -4.20 0.02
CA MET A 33 -4.83 -4.08 1.47
C MET A 33 -4.25 -2.73 1.94
N VAL A 34 -3.13 -2.28 1.35
CA VAL A 34 -2.56 -0.95 1.63
C VAL A 34 -3.53 0.16 1.24
N VAL A 35 -4.21 0.05 0.10
CA VAL A 35 -5.27 1.00 -0.32
C VAL A 35 -6.37 1.08 0.73
N TRP A 36 -6.85 -0.08 1.18
CA TRP A 36 -7.90 -0.15 2.19
C TRP A 36 -7.49 0.52 3.50
N PHE A 37 -6.28 0.23 4.00
CA PHE A 37 -5.76 0.85 5.22
C PHE A 37 -5.58 2.37 5.08
N GLY A 38 -5.01 2.84 3.96
CA GLY A 38 -4.88 4.28 3.69
C GLY A 38 -6.24 4.97 3.61
N ASN A 39 -7.26 4.29 3.09
CA ASN A 39 -8.62 4.83 3.03
C ASN A 39 -9.30 4.87 4.40
N MET A 40 -9.07 3.87 5.26
CA MET A 40 -9.58 3.79 6.63
C MET A 40 -8.97 4.80 7.59
N MET A 41 -7.85 5.45 7.25
CA MET A 41 -7.29 6.49 8.12
C MET A 41 -8.34 7.57 8.42
N PRO A 42 -8.56 7.91 9.72
CA PRO A 42 -9.60 8.85 10.10
C PRO A 42 -9.29 10.26 9.60
N LYS A 43 -9.95 10.66 8.51
CA LYS A 43 -9.78 11.97 7.84
C LYS A 43 -10.65 13.09 8.46
N ARG A 44 -11.55 12.76 9.41
CA ARG A 44 -12.62 13.66 9.91
C ARG A 44 -12.77 13.70 11.44
N PHE A 45 -12.30 12.69 12.18
CA PHE A 45 -12.47 12.58 13.64
C PHE A 45 -11.21 12.91 14.43
N VAL A 46 -10.31 13.71 13.86
CA VAL A 46 -9.07 14.10 14.53
C VAL A 46 -9.26 15.49 15.16
N PRO A 47 -9.13 15.65 16.48
CA PRO A 47 -9.44 16.90 17.18
C PRO A 47 -8.64 18.11 16.70
N SER A 48 -7.39 17.90 16.26
CA SER A 48 -6.56 18.99 15.73
C SER A 48 -6.64 19.07 14.20
N GLU A 49 -6.81 20.29 13.70
CA GLU A 49 -6.82 20.61 12.26
C GLU A 49 -5.51 20.17 11.56
N VAL A 50 -4.39 20.30 12.27
CA VAL A 50 -3.07 19.89 11.81
C VAL A 50 -2.98 18.38 11.66
N ALA A 51 -3.38 17.61 12.67
CA ALA A 51 -3.32 16.15 12.58
C ALA A 51 -4.33 15.62 11.55
N ARG A 52 -5.48 16.29 11.36
CA ARG A 52 -6.43 15.98 10.28
C ARG A 52 -5.82 16.13 8.89
N ARG A 53 -5.04 17.19 8.65
CA ARG A 53 -4.30 17.37 7.38
C ARG A 53 -3.24 16.30 7.19
N VAL A 54 -2.48 15.98 8.23
CA VAL A 54 -1.48 14.90 8.20
C VAL A 54 -2.13 13.55 7.87
N HIS A 55 -3.24 13.21 8.51
CA HIS A 55 -3.99 11.98 8.22
C HIS A 55 -4.55 11.93 6.80
N ARG A 56 -4.98 13.07 6.23
CA ARG A 56 -5.39 13.12 4.82
C ARG A 56 -4.23 12.88 3.87
N VAL A 57 -3.11 13.58 4.07
CA VAL A 57 -1.93 13.45 3.20
C VAL A 57 -1.36 12.03 3.30
N GLY A 58 -1.19 11.51 4.51
CA GLY A 58 -0.72 10.14 4.75
C GLY A 58 -1.69 9.06 4.26
N GLY A 59 -2.99 9.28 4.40
CA GLY A 59 -3.99 8.34 3.89
C GLY A 59 -4.00 8.28 2.37
N TRP A 60 -3.97 9.44 1.70
CA TRP A 60 -3.94 9.51 0.23
C TRP A 60 -2.62 9.05 -0.37
N SER A 61 -1.48 9.34 0.25
CA SER A 61 -0.18 8.84 -0.21
C SER A 61 -0.14 7.32 -0.19
N MET A 62 -0.66 6.69 0.87
CA MET A 62 -0.76 5.23 0.99
C MET A 62 -1.74 4.63 -0.01
N VAL A 63 -2.90 5.26 -0.24
CA VAL A 63 -3.86 4.83 -1.25
C VAL A 63 -3.24 4.84 -2.64
N ILE A 64 -2.60 5.93 -3.04
CA ILE A 64 -1.97 6.04 -4.37
C ILE A 64 -0.84 5.02 -4.50
N SER A 65 -0.02 4.86 -3.48
CA SER A 65 1.10 3.91 -3.48
C SER A 65 0.61 2.46 -3.56
N GLY A 66 -0.44 2.11 -2.83
CA GLY A 66 -1.07 0.79 -2.86
C GLY A 66 -1.73 0.48 -4.21
N LEU A 67 -2.34 1.48 -4.86
CA LEU A 67 -2.91 1.33 -6.21
C LEU A 67 -1.82 1.10 -7.27
N ILE A 68 -0.71 1.85 -7.20
CA ILE A 68 0.44 1.65 -8.08
C ILE A 68 1.04 0.25 -7.85
N TYR A 69 1.18 -0.16 -6.59
CA TYR A 69 1.66 -1.51 -6.24
C TYR A 69 0.76 -2.60 -6.82
N ALA A 70 -0.56 -2.51 -6.58
CA ALA A 70 -1.52 -3.50 -7.06
C ALA A 70 -1.57 -3.55 -8.59
N GLY A 71 -1.59 -2.40 -9.27
CA GLY A 71 -1.55 -2.30 -10.72
C GLY A 71 -0.26 -2.86 -11.32
N ALA A 72 0.88 -2.60 -10.66
CA ALA A 72 2.16 -3.13 -11.10
C ALA A 72 2.17 -4.67 -11.07
N PHE A 73 1.69 -5.30 -10.00
CA PHE A 73 1.63 -6.76 -9.92
C PHE A 73 0.54 -7.40 -10.81
N ALA A 74 -0.48 -6.64 -11.20
CA ALA A 74 -1.51 -7.09 -12.13
C ALA A 74 -1.02 -7.17 -13.58
N TRP A 75 -0.17 -6.22 -14.01
CA TRP A 75 0.16 -6.07 -15.43
C TRP A 75 1.65 -6.21 -15.79
N LEU A 76 2.57 -5.95 -14.86
CA LEU A 76 4.00 -5.98 -15.17
C LEU A 76 4.62 -7.37 -14.91
N PRO A 77 5.77 -7.67 -15.55
CA PRO A 77 6.64 -8.77 -15.14
C PRO A 77 7.04 -8.63 -13.66
N ILE A 78 7.14 -9.75 -12.93
CA ILE A 78 7.38 -9.75 -11.47
C ILE A 78 8.60 -8.91 -11.09
N GLN A 79 9.71 -9.02 -11.80
CA GLN A 79 10.94 -8.29 -11.50
C GLN A 79 10.71 -6.76 -11.53
N THR A 80 10.06 -6.27 -12.57
CA THR A 80 9.71 -4.85 -12.70
C THR A 80 8.63 -4.43 -11.70
N ALA A 81 7.65 -5.31 -11.42
CA ALA A 81 6.58 -5.05 -10.46
C ALA A 81 7.13 -4.88 -9.04
N VAL A 82 8.15 -5.65 -8.65
CA VAL A 82 8.84 -5.50 -7.37
C VAL A 82 9.49 -4.12 -7.26
N PHE A 83 10.27 -3.70 -8.26
CA PHE A 83 10.91 -2.37 -8.24
C PHE A 83 9.89 -1.22 -8.20
N VAL A 84 8.89 -1.25 -9.08
CA VAL A 84 7.87 -0.20 -9.17
C VAL A 84 7.00 -0.18 -7.91
N GLY A 85 6.55 -1.34 -7.44
CA GLY A 85 5.71 -1.47 -6.26
C GLY A 85 6.44 -1.01 -5.00
N CYS A 86 7.63 -1.57 -4.72
CA CYS A 86 8.41 -1.17 -3.55
C CYS A 86 8.78 0.32 -3.61
N GLY A 87 9.18 0.83 -4.78
CA GLY A 87 9.45 2.25 -4.98
C GLY A 87 8.25 3.14 -4.68
N ALA A 88 7.05 2.74 -5.13
CA ALA A 88 5.82 3.48 -4.85
C ALA A 88 5.52 3.55 -3.34
N ILE A 89 5.62 2.43 -2.63
CA ILE A 89 5.40 2.38 -1.18
C ILE A 89 6.42 3.24 -0.43
N ILE A 90 7.70 3.17 -0.79
CA ILE A 90 8.77 4.00 -0.20
C ILE A 90 8.50 5.48 -0.45
N ALA A 91 8.09 5.85 -1.66
CA ALA A 91 7.72 7.24 -1.98
C ALA A 91 6.53 7.72 -1.15
N GLY A 92 5.48 6.90 -1.01
CA GLY A 92 4.33 7.21 -0.16
C GLY A 92 4.71 7.43 1.31
N LEU A 93 5.58 6.59 1.85
CA LEU A 93 6.16 6.75 3.19
C LEU A 93 6.96 8.04 3.31
N ALA A 94 7.86 8.31 2.36
CA ALA A 94 8.71 9.49 2.35
C ALA A 94 7.88 10.79 2.31
N ILE A 95 6.83 10.85 1.48
CA ILE A 95 5.88 11.98 1.42
C ILE A 95 5.20 12.18 2.79
N THR A 96 4.73 11.09 3.40
CA THR A 96 4.03 11.15 4.69
C THR A 96 4.96 11.64 5.80
N LEU A 97 6.16 11.07 5.90
CA LEU A 97 7.17 11.46 6.90
C LEU A 97 7.67 12.89 6.68
N GLY A 98 7.93 13.28 5.43
CA GLY A 98 8.34 14.63 5.07
C GLY A 98 7.28 15.67 5.42
N TYR A 99 6.01 15.37 5.19
CA TYR A 99 4.90 16.24 5.57
C TYR A 99 4.78 16.37 7.09
N CYS A 100 4.86 15.25 7.82
CA CYS A 100 4.87 15.26 9.29
C CYS A 100 6.02 16.11 9.86
N GLN A 101 7.23 15.97 9.30
CA GLN A 101 8.39 16.76 9.72
C GLN A 101 8.21 18.25 9.43
N SER A 102 7.75 18.61 8.23
CA SER A 102 7.47 20.00 7.84
C SER A 102 6.50 20.68 8.80
N VAL A 103 5.41 20.00 9.15
CA VAL A 103 4.43 20.46 10.14
C VAL A 103 5.06 20.64 11.51
N ARG A 104 5.89 19.68 11.96
CA ARG A 104 6.59 19.76 13.25
C ARG A 104 7.58 20.93 13.32
N THR A 105 8.33 21.19 12.25
CA THR A 105 9.23 22.35 12.17
C THR A 105 8.46 23.66 12.24
N LYS A 106 7.32 23.78 11.55
CA LYS A 106 6.47 24.97 11.59
C LYS A 106 5.82 25.21 12.96
N ALA A 107 5.60 24.17 13.74
CA ALA A 107 5.06 24.29 15.10
C ALA A 107 6.13 24.68 16.15
N ARG A 108 7.42 24.60 15.80
CA ARG A 108 8.55 24.94 16.69
C ARG A 108 9.16 26.32 16.41
N ALA A 109 8.87 26.91 15.25
CA ALA A 109 9.28 28.25 14.85
C ALA A 109 8.23 29.27 15.31
#